data_AF-A0A356KEQ3-F1
#
_entry.id   AF-A0A356KEQ3-F1
#
_cell.length_a   1.000
_cell.length_b   1.000
_cell.length_c   1.000
_cell.angle_alpha   90.00
_cell.angle_beta   90.00
_cell.angle_gamma   90.00
#
_symmetry.space_group_name_H-M   'P 1'
#
loop_
_entity.id
_entity.type
_entity.pdbx_description
1 polymer ?
#
loop_
_entity_poly.entity_id
_entity_poly.type
_entity_poly.pdbx_seq_one_letter_code
_entity_poly.pdbx_strand_id
1 'polypeptide(L)'
;MRLMRAFELLELNRARVLDDLARLHDKLLALPGFTIQTKRVAFQDTLKQFSRWLAANKRYLDRDPLAQWTPIPRGPKTRSRRALLPDEMARSVLAMGRLDEHYGRRPQRCLMVVLLVAGPRIGALVSRDVEHLDVRASRIHLGANVGKKRRGQAALDPATLAELLEHLEGRREGPLLLSARGARQSPDRVRDHVREAVSLGFVDELWPEDEEPQLDLAMLVSLALLRGRLPKLAGNPKLVKPETRKVQAELEERVFGIAARLRPEWERRMTGVDVHAFRKTHRSWAQAHGVPPVLTDKQLGHADPGDDTVARALAGSETGRRHYLDLSSELFDASRSAQAVRGMLDEALARVAAKSLLARS
;
A
#
# COMPACT_ATOMS: atom_id res chain seq x y z
N MET A 1 7.60 -22.31 -8.14
CA MET A 1 8.65 -21.89 -7.18
C MET A 1 8.32 -22.20 -5.72
N ARG A 2 7.13 -21.86 -5.18
CA ARG A 2 6.80 -22.11 -3.76
C ARG A 2 6.82 -23.58 -3.34
N LEU A 3 6.32 -24.48 -4.21
CA LEU A 3 6.31 -25.92 -3.95
C LEU A 3 7.73 -26.51 -3.85
N MET A 4 8.63 -26.17 -4.77
CA MET A 4 10.03 -26.64 -4.74
C MET A 4 10.75 -26.20 -3.47
N ARG A 5 10.56 -24.95 -3.04
CA ARG A 5 11.10 -24.45 -1.78
C ARG A 5 10.55 -25.22 -0.57
N ALA A 6 9.27 -25.60 -0.60
CA ALA A 6 8.69 -26.43 0.45
C ALA A 6 9.30 -27.83 0.47
N PHE A 7 9.59 -28.43 -0.70
CA PHE A 7 10.25 -29.72 -0.77
C PHE A 7 11.67 -29.68 -0.22
N GLU A 8 12.45 -28.67 -0.62
CA GLU A 8 13.82 -28.49 -0.14
C GLU A 8 13.87 -28.29 1.37
N LEU A 9 13.13 -27.31 1.90
CA LEU A 9 13.20 -26.95 3.32
C LEU A 9 12.59 -27.99 4.27
N LEU A 10 11.66 -28.82 3.79
CA LEU A 10 11.03 -29.88 4.59
C LEU A 10 11.61 -31.27 4.28
N GLU A 11 12.59 -31.36 3.38
CA GLU A 11 13.25 -32.58 2.92
C GLU A 11 12.24 -33.62 2.37
N LEU A 12 11.31 -33.15 1.53
CA LEU A 12 10.25 -33.97 0.94
C LEU A 12 10.76 -34.68 -0.31
N ASN A 13 11.63 -35.66 -0.08
CA ASN A 13 12.34 -36.35 -1.15
C ASN A 13 11.56 -37.57 -1.69
N ARG A 14 10.49 -37.98 -0.99
CA ARG A 14 9.66 -39.15 -1.33
C ARG A 14 8.20 -38.91 -0.95
N ALA A 15 7.27 -39.45 -1.74
CA ALA A 15 5.83 -39.29 -1.50
C ALA A 15 5.38 -39.81 -0.12
N ARG A 16 5.95 -40.92 0.36
CA ARG A 16 5.66 -41.50 1.70
C ARG A 16 5.89 -40.54 2.87
N VAL A 17 6.70 -39.49 2.69
CA VAL A 17 6.95 -38.49 3.75
C VAL A 17 5.67 -37.67 4.02
N LEU A 18 4.75 -37.61 3.06
CA LEU A 18 3.46 -36.94 3.22
C LEU A 18 2.49 -37.72 4.13
N ASP A 19 2.70 -39.02 4.34
CA ASP A 19 1.85 -39.85 5.21
C ASP A 19 2.13 -39.60 6.71
N ASP A 20 3.34 -39.16 7.05
CA ASP A 20 3.72 -38.82 8.43
C ASP A 20 3.35 -37.37 8.75
N LEU A 21 2.05 -37.14 8.95
CA LEU A 21 1.48 -35.82 9.19
C LEU A 21 2.06 -35.12 10.42
N ALA A 22 2.32 -35.88 11.49
CA ALA A 22 2.86 -35.33 12.74
C ALA A 22 4.28 -34.80 12.50
N ARG A 23 5.16 -35.61 11.94
CA ARG A 23 6.53 -35.20 11.62
C ARG A 23 6.56 -34.05 10.62
N LEU A 24 5.70 -34.07 9.62
CA LEU A 24 5.59 -32.99 8.64
C LEU A 24 5.15 -31.67 9.29
N HIS A 25 4.19 -31.73 10.22
CA HIS A 25 3.72 -30.59 10.98
C HIS A 25 4.84 -30.01 11.86
N ASP A 26 5.53 -30.86 12.60
CA ASP A 26 6.62 -30.45 13.49
C ASP A 26 7.78 -29.83 12.71
N LYS A 27 8.19 -30.45 11.59
CA LYS A 27 9.19 -29.88 10.67
C LYS A 27 8.79 -28.49 10.19
N LEU A 28 7.53 -28.32 9.77
CA LEU A 28 7.03 -27.03 9.31
C LEU A 28 7.03 -25.97 10.42
N LEU A 29 6.62 -26.34 11.63
CA LEU A 29 6.65 -25.44 12.79
C LEU A 29 8.08 -25.11 13.24
N ALA A 30 9.04 -26.01 13.07
CA ALA A 30 10.44 -25.80 13.41
C ALA A 30 11.20 -24.91 12.41
N LEU A 31 10.67 -24.64 11.20
CA LEU A 31 11.38 -23.82 10.22
C LEU A 31 11.70 -22.41 10.75
N PRO A 32 12.99 -22.01 10.83
CA PRO A 32 13.39 -20.70 11.32
C PRO A 32 13.14 -19.60 10.29
N GLY A 33 12.98 -18.36 10.75
CA GLY A 33 12.86 -17.19 9.87
C GLY A 33 11.51 -17.05 9.12
N PHE A 34 10.54 -17.93 9.36
CA PHE A 34 9.21 -17.85 8.74
C PHE A 34 8.12 -17.57 9.77
N THR A 35 7.25 -16.61 9.43
CA THR A 35 6.03 -16.34 10.22
C THR A 35 5.04 -17.49 10.13
N ILE A 36 4.16 -17.63 11.12
CA ILE A 36 3.05 -18.60 11.11
C ILE A 36 2.20 -18.48 9.83
N GLN A 37 1.94 -17.26 9.38
CA GLN A 37 1.22 -17.02 8.14
C GLN A 37 1.96 -17.57 6.91
N THR A 38 3.28 -17.43 6.87
CA THR A 38 4.11 -17.96 5.77
C THR A 38 4.13 -19.48 5.81
N LYS A 39 4.33 -20.08 6.99
CA LYS A 39 4.25 -21.54 7.20
C LYS A 39 2.92 -22.10 6.72
N ARG A 40 1.81 -21.46 7.06
CA ARG A 40 0.47 -21.86 6.59
C ARG A 40 0.31 -21.71 5.08
N VAL A 41 0.45 -20.50 4.54
CA VAL A 41 0.05 -20.20 3.16
C VAL A 41 1.07 -20.68 2.13
N ALA A 42 2.37 -20.52 2.41
CA ALA A 42 3.41 -20.87 1.45
C ALA A 42 3.76 -22.36 1.48
N PHE A 43 3.66 -23.02 2.63
CA PHE A 43 4.00 -24.43 2.79
C PHE A 43 2.76 -25.31 2.93
N GLN A 44 2.02 -25.21 4.05
CA GLN A 44 0.93 -26.14 4.34
C GLN A 44 -0.15 -26.14 3.25
N ASP A 45 -0.70 -24.97 2.90
CA ASP A 45 -1.75 -24.86 1.88
C ASP A 45 -1.25 -25.33 0.50
N THR A 46 0.00 -25.01 0.16
CA THR A 46 0.63 -25.44 -1.10
C THR A 46 0.82 -26.96 -1.15
N LEU A 47 1.27 -27.57 -0.06
CA LEU A 47 1.44 -29.02 0.04
C LEU A 47 0.10 -29.74 0.00
N LYS A 48 -0.92 -29.24 0.71
CA LYS A 48 -2.29 -29.77 0.63
C LYS A 48 -2.84 -29.71 -0.80
N GLN A 49 -2.60 -28.62 -1.53
CA GLN A 49 -2.99 -28.52 -2.94
C GLN A 49 -2.26 -29.54 -3.83
N PHE A 50 -0.95 -29.70 -3.61
CA PHE A 50 -0.14 -30.66 -4.35
C PHE A 50 -0.56 -32.11 -4.07
N SER A 51 -0.75 -32.48 -2.80
CA SER A 51 -1.22 -33.79 -2.37
C SER A 51 -2.60 -34.13 -2.95
N ARG A 52 -3.54 -33.17 -2.90
CA ARG A 52 -4.84 -33.31 -3.55
C ARG A 52 -4.71 -33.54 -5.06
N TRP A 53 -3.81 -32.82 -5.73
CA TRP A 53 -3.56 -33.02 -7.16
C TRP A 53 -3.00 -34.42 -7.42
N LEU A 54 -2.02 -34.90 -6.64
CA LEU A 54 -1.46 -36.26 -6.79
C LEU A 54 -2.55 -37.34 -6.65
N ALA A 55 -3.40 -37.21 -5.64
CA ALA A 55 -4.51 -38.12 -5.39
C ALA A 55 -5.58 -38.09 -6.50
N ALA A 56 -5.92 -36.89 -6.99
CA ALA A 56 -6.90 -36.74 -8.07
C ALA A 56 -6.44 -37.38 -9.39
N ASN A 57 -5.13 -37.45 -9.63
CA ASN A 57 -4.56 -38.07 -10.82
C ASN A 57 -4.50 -39.61 -10.74
N LYS A 58 -4.75 -40.23 -9.57
CA LYS A 58 -4.75 -41.69 -9.32
C LYS A 58 -3.50 -42.48 -9.77
N ARG A 59 -2.49 -41.80 -10.31
CA ARG A 59 -1.23 -42.37 -10.81
C ARG A 59 -0.13 -42.39 -9.74
N TYR A 60 -0.21 -41.47 -8.79
CA TYR A 60 0.88 -41.20 -7.85
C TYR A 60 0.53 -41.51 -6.40
N LEU A 61 -0.75 -41.35 -6.03
CA LEU A 61 -1.29 -41.66 -4.71
C LEU A 61 -2.74 -42.13 -4.87
N ASP A 62 -3.12 -43.15 -4.09
CA ASP A 62 -4.48 -43.70 -4.10
C ASP A 62 -5.48 -42.83 -3.31
N ARG A 63 -4.96 -41.97 -2.42
CA ARG A 63 -5.72 -41.03 -1.58
C ARG A 63 -4.91 -39.76 -1.30
N ASP A 64 -5.57 -38.71 -0.81
CA ASP A 64 -4.92 -37.46 -0.38
C ASP A 64 -4.44 -37.59 1.08
N PRO A 65 -3.16 -37.89 1.36
CA PRO A 65 -2.65 -38.06 2.73
C PRO A 65 -2.76 -36.78 3.58
N LEU A 66 -2.81 -35.61 2.93
CA LEU A 66 -2.88 -34.32 3.63
C LEU A 66 -4.31 -33.79 3.82
N ALA A 67 -5.34 -34.56 3.44
CA ALA A 67 -6.73 -34.14 3.57
C ALA A 67 -7.06 -33.73 5.01
N GLN A 68 -6.64 -34.54 5.99
CA GLN A 68 -6.87 -34.36 7.42
C GLN A 68 -5.85 -33.44 8.10
N TRP A 69 -4.86 -32.90 7.38
CA TRP A 69 -3.85 -32.03 8.00
C TRP A 69 -4.50 -30.72 8.48
N THR A 70 -4.70 -30.61 9.80
CA THR A 70 -5.34 -29.45 10.44
C THR A 70 -4.58 -28.16 10.11
N PRO A 71 -5.25 -27.13 9.57
CA PRO A 71 -4.58 -25.88 9.24
C PRO A 71 -3.94 -25.24 10.46
N ILE A 72 -2.69 -24.79 10.35
CA ILE A 72 -2.02 -24.03 11.41
C ILE A 72 -2.92 -22.82 11.75
N PRO A 73 -3.30 -22.61 13.02
CA PRO A 73 -4.10 -21.46 13.42
C PRO A 73 -3.45 -20.18 12.93
N ARG A 74 -4.25 -19.26 12.37
CA ARG A 74 -3.72 -17.94 12.05
C ARG A 74 -3.36 -17.29 13.38
N GLY A 75 -2.10 -16.93 13.56
CA GLY A 75 -1.71 -16.06 14.66
C GLY A 75 -2.53 -14.76 14.64
N PRO A 76 -2.57 -14.02 15.76
CA PRO A 76 -3.21 -12.70 15.79
C PRO A 76 -2.67 -11.86 14.62
N LYS A 77 -3.55 -11.12 13.94
CA LYS A 77 -3.14 -10.24 12.84
C LYS A 77 -2.12 -9.24 13.41
N THR A 78 -0.84 -9.47 13.10
CA THR A 78 0.27 -8.84 13.82
C THR A 78 0.25 -7.32 13.74
N ARG A 79 -0.31 -6.73 12.67
CA ARG A 79 -0.67 -5.31 12.60
C ARG A 79 -1.90 -5.12 11.72
N SER A 80 -2.97 -4.59 12.28
CA SER A 80 -4.09 -4.11 11.48
C SER A 80 -3.64 -2.83 10.79
N ARG A 81 -3.67 -2.79 9.45
CA ARG A 81 -3.47 -1.53 8.72
C ARG A 81 -4.56 -0.56 9.14
N ARG A 82 -4.24 0.71 9.36
CA ARG A 82 -5.25 1.74 9.65
C ARG A 82 -5.57 2.55 8.40
N ALA A 83 -6.74 3.19 8.39
CA ALA A 83 -7.01 4.26 7.43
C ALA A 83 -6.34 5.54 7.93
N LEU A 84 -5.83 6.34 7.01
CA LEU A 84 -5.38 7.69 7.30
C LEU A 84 -6.61 8.60 7.47
N LEU A 85 -6.53 9.57 8.37
CA LEU A 85 -7.51 10.64 8.48
C LEU A 85 -7.34 11.62 7.30
N PRO A 86 -8.40 12.38 6.93
CA PRO A 86 -8.33 13.37 5.86
C PRO A 86 -7.15 14.33 5.99
N ASP A 87 -6.99 14.94 7.16
CA ASP A 87 -5.92 15.93 7.37
C ASP A 87 -4.52 15.28 7.37
N GLU A 88 -4.38 14.05 7.86
CA GLU A 88 -3.12 13.29 7.80
C GLU A 88 -2.69 13.05 6.34
N MET A 89 -3.64 12.65 5.50
CA MET A 89 -3.39 12.40 4.08
C MET A 89 -3.09 13.69 3.32
N ALA A 90 -3.82 14.78 3.61
CA ALA A 90 -3.54 16.10 3.04
C ALA A 90 -2.13 16.61 3.39
N ARG A 91 -1.73 16.54 4.66
CA ARG A 91 -0.35 16.86 5.08
C ARG A 91 0.69 16.00 4.36
N SER A 92 0.42 14.71 4.20
CA SER A 92 1.31 13.79 3.50
C SER A 92 1.48 14.15 2.01
N VAL A 93 0.40 14.60 1.35
CA VAL A 93 0.43 15.03 -0.05
C VAL A 93 1.21 16.35 -0.21
N LEU A 94 1.02 17.31 0.70
CA LEU A 94 1.81 18.55 0.73
C LEU A 94 3.28 18.29 1.02
N ALA A 95 3.56 17.41 1.99
CA ALA A 95 4.92 16.98 2.34
C ALA A 95 5.63 16.31 1.16
N MET A 96 4.92 15.54 0.33
CA MET A 96 5.50 14.97 -0.89
C MET A 96 5.98 16.07 -1.85
N GLY A 97 5.17 17.12 -2.06
CA GLY A 97 5.55 18.26 -2.89
C GLY A 97 6.79 18.98 -2.37
N ARG A 98 6.86 19.21 -1.05
CA ARG A 98 8.05 19.82 -0.40
C ARG A 98 9.30 18.96 -0.55
N LEU A 99 9.17 17.64 -0.39
CA LEU A 99 10.28 16.71 -0.65
C LEU A 99 10.68 16.74 -2.14
N ASP A 100 9.72 16.91 -3.05
CA ASP A 100 10.01 17.00 -4.48
C ASP A 100 10.86 18.24 -4.79
N GLU A 101 10.44 19.40 -4.26
CA GLU A 101 11.12 20.67 -4.40
C GLU A 101 12.51 20.68 -3.74
N HIS A 102 12.60 20.28 -2.47
CA HIS A 102 13.85 20.27 -1.72
C HIS A 102 14.92 19.38 -2.38
N TYR A 103 14.53 18.21 -2.91
CA TYR A 103 15.46 17.32 -3.60
C TYR A 103 15.64 17.62 -5.11
N GLY A 104 14.97 18.65 -5.65
CA GLY A 104 14.99 18.97 -7.08
C GLY A 104 14.56 17.80 -7.96
N ARG A 105 13.60 16.98 -7.49
CA ARG A 105 13.14 15.77 -8.18
C ARG A 105 11.82 16.00 -8.90
N ARG A 106 11.51 15.13 -9.88
CA ARG A 106 10.22 15.18 -10.58
C ARG A 106 9.06 15.04 -9.59
N PRO A 107 7.98 15.84 -9.72
CA PRO A 107 6.83 15.79 -8.81
C PRO A 107 6.23 14.38 -8.67
N GLN A 108 6.06 13.93 -7.43
CA GLN A 108 5.53 12.63 -7.03
C GLN A 108 4.15 12.74 -6.36
N ARG A 109 3.63 13.97 -6.18
CA ARG A 109 2.28 14.24 -5.66
C ARG A 109 1.20 13.41 -6.37
N CYS A 110 1.19 13.41 -7.71
CA CYS A 110 0.22 12.70 -8.53
C CYS A 110 0.16 11.18 -8.20
N LEU A 111 1.31 10.55 -7.93
CA LEU A 111 1.38 9.15 -7.54
C LEU A 111 0.59 8.88 -6.25
N MET A 112 0.70 9.74 -5.24
CA MET A 112 -0.04 9.57 -3.98
C MET A 112 -1.55 9.75 -4.17
N VAL A 113 -1.94 10.75 -4.95
CA VAL A 113 -3.34 11.02 -5.27
C VAL A 113 -3.96 9.83 -6.02
N VAL A 114 -3.29 9.33 -7.06
CA VAL A 114 -3.75 8.13 -7.79
C VAL A 114 -3.80 6.90 -6.89
N LEU A 115 -2.81 6.69 -6.01
CA LEU A 115 -2.84 5.58 -5.05
C LEU A 115 -4.06 5.63 -4.12
N LEU A 116 -4.48 6.83 -3.71
CA LEU A 116 -5.63 7.05 -2.84
C LEU A 116 -6.95 6.93 -3.62
N VAL A 117 -7.12 7.71 -4.68
CA VAL A 117 -8.38 7.84 -5.43
C VAL A 117 -8.67 6.58 -6.25
N ALA A 118 -7.69 6.06 -6.97
CA ALA A 118 -7.88 4.86 -7.78
C ALA A 118 -7.82 3.57 -6.92
N GLY A 119 -7.30 3.67 -5.69
CA GLY A 119 -7.10 2.55 -4.77
C GLY A 119 -6.43 1.32 -5.39
N PRO A 120 -5.43 1.41 -6.29
CA PRO A 120 -4.86 0.24 -6.95
C PRO A 120 -3.92 -0.51 -6.00
N ARG A 121 -3.58 -1.76 -6.35
CA ARG A 121 -2.39 -2.38 -5.74
C ARG A 121 -1.16 -1.73 -6.36
N ILE A 122 -0.17 -1.39 -5.53
CA ILE A 122 1.07 -0.74 -5.99
C ILE A 122 1.72 -1.42 -7.21
N GLY A 123 1.93 -2.74 -7.17
CA GLY A 123 2.52 -3.49 -8.28
C GLY A 123 1.67 -3.48 -9.56
N ALA A 124 0.36 -3.37 -9.42
CA ALA A 124 -0.55 -3.24 -10.55
C ALA A 124 -0.39 -1.86 -11.22
N LEU A 125 -0.29 -0.79 -10.41
CA LEU A 125 -0.17 0.58 -10.88
C LEU A 125 1.19 0.85 -11.53
N VAL A 126 2.30 0.53 -10.86
CA VAL A 126 3.65 0.90 -11.34
C VAL A 126 4.11 0.12 -12.58
N SER A 127 3.43 -0.99 -12.89
CA SER A 127 3.63 -1.76 -14.13
C SER A 127 2.83 -1.23 -15.31
N ARG A 128 2.05 -0.15 -15.15
CA ARG A 128 1.27 0.44 -16.23
C ARG A 128 2.05 1.46 -17.03
N ASP A 129 1.67 1.55 -18.29
CA ASP A 129 2.19 2.49 -19.28
C ASP A 129 1.08 3.45 -19.72
N VAL A 130 1.45 4.51 -20.42
CA VAL A 130 0.51 5.54 -20.88
C VAL A 130 -0.65 4.95 -21.68
N GLU A 131 -0.40 3.95 -22.53
CA GLU A 131 -1.43 3.23 -23.31
C GLU A 131 -2.52 2.55 -22.43
N HIS A 132 -2.25 2.35 -21.14
CA HIS A 132 -3.21 1.77 -20.21
C HIS A 132 -4.14 2.81 -19.57
N LEU A 133 -4.00 4.10 -19.91
CA LEU A 133 -4.90 5.16 -19.49
C LEU A 133 -5.97 5.39 -20.57
N ASP A 134 -7.21 5.07 -20.25
CA ASP A 134 -8.36 5.49 -21.05
C ASP A 134 -8.81 6.87 -20.59
N VAL A 135 -8.39 7.89 -21.34
CA VAL A 135 -8.71 9.29 -21.07
C VAL A 135 -10.20 9.57 -21.22
N ARG A 136 -10.88 8.92 -22.17
CA ARG A 136 -12.31 9.16 -22.43
C ARG A 136 -13.17 8.58 -21.32
N ALA A 137 -12.83 7.38 -20.84
CA ALA A 137 -13.55 6.74 -19.76
C ALA A 137 -13.04 7.14 -18.36
N SER A 138 -12.02 7.99 -18.25
CA SER A 138 -11.34 8.36 -17.00
C SER A 138 -10.91 7.13 -16.18
N ARG A 139 -10.24 6.15 -16.82
CA ARG A 139 -9.91 4.85 -16.20
C ARG A 139 -8.47 4.43 -16.46
N ILE A 140 -7.88 3.76 -15.48
CA ILE A 140 -6.61 3.04 -15.63
C ILE A 140 -6.90 1.54 -15.77
N HIS A 141 -6.44 0.94 -16.87
CA HIS A 141 -6.47 -0.50 -17.09
C HIS A 141 -5.31 -1.18 -16.35
N LEU A 142 -5.57 -1.74 -15.18
CA LEU A 142 -4.60 -2.45 -14.32
C LEU A 142 -4.25 -3.87 -14.81
N GLY A 143 -4.77 -4.29 -15.97
CA GLY A 143 -4.51 -5.60 -16.60
C GLY A 143 -5.51 -6.70 -16.24
N ALA A 144 -5.68 -7.65 -17.18
CA ALA A 144 -6.45 -8.86 -16.94
C ALA A 144 -5.77 -9.71 -15.84
N ASN A 145 -6.55 -10.36 -14.97
CA ASN A 145 -6.06 -11.26 -13.92
C ASN A 145 -5.19 -10.63 -12.82
N VAL A 146 -5.15 -9.30 -12.68
CA VAL A 146 -4.47 -8.66 -11.55
C VAL A 146 -5.32 -8.77 -10.27
N GLY A 147 -5.16 -9.91 -9.60
CA GLY A 147 -6.02 -10.43 -8.55
C GLY A 147 -7.16 -11.29 -9.12
N LYS A 148 -8.05 -11.82 -8.27
CA LYS A 148 -9.27 -12.55 -8.69
C LYS A 148 -10.30 -11.67 -9.44
N LYS A 149 -9.88 -10.54 -10.02
CA LYS A 149 -10.70 -9.50 -10.61
C LYS A 149 -10.96 -9.80 -12.09
N ARG A 150 -12.22 -9.84 -12.51
CA ARG A 150 -12.59 -10.12 -13.91
C ARG A 150 -12.45 -8.94 -14.88
N ARG A 151 -12.10 -7.71 -14.46
CA ARG A 151 -11.94 -6.57 -15.41
C ARG A 151 -10.81 -5.56 -15.11
N GLY A 152 -10.17 -5.62 -13.94
CA GLY A 152 -8.90 -4.93 -13.70
C GLY A 152 -8.87 -3.40 -13.94
N GLN A 153 -9.98 -2.67 -13.87
CA GLN A 153 -10.00 -1.22 -14.09
C GLN A 153 -10.07 -0.46 -12.77
N ALA A 154 -9.51 0.75 -12.73
CA ALA A 154 -9.69 1.70 -11.65
C ALA A 154 -10.16 3.05 -12.20
N ALA A 155 -11.29 3.55 -11.68
CA ALA A 155 -11.84 4.85 -12.08
C ALA A 155 -11.04 6.01 -11.46
N LEU A 156 -11.00 7.12 -12.18
CA LEU A 156 -10.47 8.40 -11.74
C LEU A 156 -11.61 9.42 -11.74
N ASP A 157 -11.61 10.32 -10.77
CA ASP A 157 -12.41 11.54 -10.88
C ASP A 157 -11.75 12.52 -11.88
N PRO A 158 -12.49 13.53 -12.39
CA PRO A 158 -11.96 14.48 -13.36
C PRO A 158 -10.72 15.26 -12.91
N ALA A 159 -10.62 15.66 -11.64
CA ALA A 159 -9.48 16.41 -11.13
C ALA A 159 -8.23 15.53 -11.04
N THR A 160 -8.38 14.27 -10.60
CA THR A 160 -7.26 13.32 -10.59
C THR A 160 -6.82 12.95 -12.02
N LEU A 161 -7.75 12.84 -12.97
CA LEU A 161 -7.38 12.66 -14.37
C LEU A 161 -6.59 13.86 -14.90
N ALA A 162 -7.03 15.09 -14.62
CA ALA A 162 -6.33 16.30 -15.03
C ALA A 162 -4.90 16.35 -14.46
N GLU A 163 -4.72 16.08 -13.17
CA GLU A 163 -3.38 15.99 -12.54
C GLU A 163 -2.51 14.90 -13.17
N LEU A 164 -3.10 13.76 -13.54
CA LEU A 164 -2.37 12.69 -14.22
C LEU A 164 -1.94 13.11 -15.62
N LEU A 165 -2.81 13.77 -16.38
CA LEU A 165 -2.49 14.28 -17.72
C LEU A 165 -1.40 15.36 -17.67
N GLU A 166 -1.44 16.25 -16.67
CA GLU A 166 -0.37 17.22 -16.41
C GLU A 166 0.96 16.50 -16.12
N HIS A 167 0.96 15.50 -15.25
CA HIS A 167 2.15 14.68 -14.95
C HIS A 167 2.68 13.90 -16.16
N LEU A 168 1.83 13.60 -17.14
CA LEU A 168 2.28 12.97 -18.37
C LEU A 168 3.06 13.92 -19.27
N GLU A 169 2.88 15.25 -19.16
CA GLU A 169 3.58 16.25 -19.99
C GLU A 169 3.44 15.93 -21.50
N GLY A 170 2.26 15.43 -21.91
CA GLY A 170 1.98 15.04 -23.30
C GLY A 170 2.64 13.73 -23.78
N ARG A 171 3.36 13.00 -22.90
CA ARG A 171 3.93 11.68 -23.24
C ARG A 171 2.84 10.73 -23.73
N ARG A 172 3.14 9.99 -24.79
CA ARG A 172 2.25 8.98 -25.39
C ARG A 172 2.65 7.54 -25.09
N GLU A 173 3.90 7.33 -24.65
CA GLU A 173 4.49 6.02 -24.43
C GLU A 173 5.27 5.97 -23.11
N GLY A 174 5.62 4.76 -22.69
CA GLY A 174 6.42 4.50 -21.49
C GLY A 174 5.59 4.49 -20.20
N PRO A 175 6.25 4.50 -19.03
CA PRO A 175 5.58 4.33 -17.74
C PRO A 175 4.56 5.42 -17.45
N LEU A 176 3.38 5.02 -16.98
CA LEU A 176 2.28 5.93 -16.65
C LEU A 176 2.70 6.95 -15.58
N LEU A 177 3.38 6.48 -14.55
CA LEU A 177 3.93 7.30 -13.47
C LEU A 177 5.44 7.15 -13.45
N LEU A 178 6.16 8.27 -13.55
CA LEU A 178 7.61 8.29 -13.49
C LEU A 178 8.10 8.41 -12.05
N SER A 179 9.23 7.78 -11.77
CA SER A 179 10.02 8.01 -10.58
C SER A 179 10.56 9.44 -10.53
N ALA A 180 11.02 9.84 -9.34
CA ALA A 180 11.77 11.06 -9.09
C ALA A 180 12.88 11.35 -10.12
N ARG A 181 13.46 10.29 -10.73
CA ARG A 181 14.54 10.36 -11.73
C ARG A 181 14.08 10.17 -13.18
N GLY A 182 12.77 10.14 -13.43
CA GLY A 182 12.23 9.94 -14.78
C GLY A 182 12.20 8.49 -15.29
N ALA A 183 12.62 7.51 -14.46
CA ALA A 183 12.53 6.08 -14.80
C ALA A 183 11.20 5.46 -14.33
N ARG A 184 10.90 4.21 -14.70
CA ARG A 184 9.75 3.46 -14.15
C ARG A 184 9.82 3.37 -12.62
N GLN A 185 8.68 3.51 -11.96
CA GLN A 185 8.55 3.33 -10.52
C GLN A 185 8.85 1.88 -10.09
N SER A 186 9.65 1.74 -9.03
CA SER A 186 9.82 0.47 -8.31
C SER A 186 8.84 0.41 -7.14
N PRO A 187 8.14 -0.73 -6.91
CA PRO A 187 7.27 -0.88 -5.75
C PRO A 187 7.94 -0.58 -4.41
N ASP A 188 9.23 -0.91 -4.26
CA ASP A 188 9.95 -0.68 -3.01
C ASP A 188 10.25 0.82 -2.82
N ARG A 189 10.68 1.50 -3.88
CA ARG A 189 10.93 2.95 -3.85
C ARG A 189 9.67 3.75 -3.56
N VAL A 190 8.53 3.37 -4.14
CA VAL A 190 7.25 4.02 -3.84
C VAL A 190 6.86 3.82 -2.38
N ARG A 191 7.11 2.64 -1.78
CA ARG A 191 6.87 2.44 -0.33
C ARG A 191 7.71 3.37 0.51
N ASP A 192 9.00 3.51 0.17
CA ASP A 192 9.91 4.40 0.88
C ASP A 192 9.45 5.86 0.78
N HIS A 193 9.16 6.35 -0.44
CA HIS A 193 8.71 7.73 -0.66
C HIS A 193 7.38 8.04 0.04
N VAL A 194 6.41 7.13 -0.03
CA VAL A 194 5.13 7.31 0.66
C VAL A 194 5.34 7.34 2.18
N ARG A 195 6.20 6.47 2.71
CA ARG A 195 6.51 6.44 4.14
C ARG A 195 7.23 7.71 4.59
N GLU A 196 8.13 8.23 3.78
CA GLU A 196 8.84 9.49 4.02
C GLU A 196 7.88 10.69 4.04
N ALA A 197 7.01 10.80 3.03
CA ALA A 197 6.01 11.86 2.94
C ALA A 197 5.00 11.82 4.09
N VAL A 198 4.50 10.63 4.47
CA VAL A 198 3.59 10.51 5.61
C VAL A 198 4.29 10.85 6.93
N SER A 199 5.54 10.39 7.11
CA SER A 199 6.33 10.74 8.29
C SER A 199 6.54 12.25 8.41
N LEU A 200 6.91 12.92 7.31
CA LEU A 200 7.09 14.37 7.29
C LEU A 200 5.76 15.09 7.54
N GLY A 201 4.64 14.59 6.99
CA GLY A 201 3.31 15.12 7.28
C GLY A 201 2.93 15.04 8.78
N PHE A 202 3.36 13.99 9.49
CA PHE A 202 3.18 13.92 10.95
C PHE A 202 4.15 14.83 11.70
N VAL A 203 5.38 15.00 11.22
CA VAL A 203 6.33 15.95 11.82
C VAL A 203 5.82 17.39 11.71
N ASP A 204 5.24 17.79 10.57
CA ASP A 204 4.60 19.11 10.39
C ASP A 204 3.46 19.34 11.40
N GLU A 205 2.65 18.32 11.66
CA GLU A 205 1.53 18.44 12.61
C GLU A 205 1.97 18.45 14.08
N LEU A 206 2.96 17.63 14.41
CA LEU A 206 3.42 17.42 15.78
C LEU A 206 4.54 18.39 16.17
N TRP A 207 4.88 19.34 15.29
CA TRP A 207 6.03 20.21 15.49
C TRP A 207 5.93 20.97 16.83
N PRO A 208 7.00 21.01 17.63
CA PRO A 208 6.96 21.70 18.91
C PRO A 208 6.71 23.20 18.76
N GLU A 209 5.83 23.76 19.59
CA GLU A 209 5.48 25.20 19.55
C GLU A 209 6.65 26.11 19.95
N ASP A 210 7.60 25.58 20.73
CA ASP A 210 8.83 26.25 21.17
C ASP A 210 9.97 26.19 20.13
N GLU A 211 9.78 25.50 19.01
CA GLU A 211 10.78 25.37 17.96
C GLU A 211 10.29 26.08 16.69
N GLU A 212 11.11 26.98 16.14
CA GLU A 212 10.79 27.59 14.84
C GLU A 212 10.76 26.53 13.73
N PRO A 213 9.66 26.41 12.97
CA PRO A 213 9.52 25.41 11.93
C PRO A 213 10.44 25.74 10.75
N GLN A 214 11.42 24.87 10.50
CA GLN A 214 12.31 24.94 9.34
C GLN A 214 12.23 23.63 8.56
N LEU A 215 12.02 23.70 7.24
CA LEU A 215 11.82 22.52 6.40
C LEU A 215 12.99 21.53 6.51
N ASP A 216 14.23 22.01 6.41
CA ASP A 216 15.43 21.18 6.48
C ASP A 216 15.53 20.45 7.83
N LEU A 217 15.25 21.15 8.93
CA LEU A 217 15.25 20.56 10.27
C LEU A 217 14.14 19.51 10.41
N ALA A 218 12.92 19.81 9.93
CA ALA A 218 11.80 18.86 9.94
C ALA A 218 12.09 17.60 9.11
N MET A 219 12.77 17.75 7.98
CA MET A 219 13.23 16.62 7.16
C MET A 219 14.25 15.75 7.91
N LEU A 220 15.23 16.35 8.58
CA LEU A 220 16.19 15.61 9.41
C LEU A 220 15.50 14.89 10.58
N VAL A 221 14.54 15.53 11.26
CA VAL A 221 13.72 14.90 12.31
C VAL A 221 12.93 13.70 11.76
N SER A 222 12.28 13.85 10.60
CA SER A 222 11.56 12.75 9.94
C SER A 222 12.49 11.58 9.59
N LEU A 223 13.70 11.87 9.09
CA LEU A 223 14.71 10.85 8.82
C LEU A 223 15.19 10.14 10.10
N ALA A 224 15.42 10.88 11.19
CA ALA A 224 15.79 10.32 12.49
C ALA A 224 14.70 9.42 13.06
N LEU A 225 13.42 9.79 12.92
CA LEU A 225 12.28 8.96 13.32
C LEU A 225 12.19 7.68 12.50
N LEU A 226 12.37 7.76 11.18
CA LEU A 226 12.27 6.62 10.28
C LEU A 226 13.43 5.64 10.36
N ARG A 227 14.66 6.15 10.49
CA ARG A 227 15.91 5.38 10.35
C ARG A 227 16.65 5.19 11.66
N GLY A 228 16.30 5.93 12.71
CA GLY A 228 17.03 5.96 13.98
C GLY A 228 18.41 6.62 13.87
N ARG A 229 18.71 7.29 12.75
CA ARG A 229 20.01 7.90 12.47
C ARG A 229 19.88 9.01 11.44
N LEU A 230 20.83 9.95 11.49
CA LEU A 230 20.98 11.00 10.49
C LEU A 230 21.90 10.58 9.34
N PRO A 231 21.70 11.13 8.13
CA PRO A 231 22.63 10.93 7.04
C PRO A 231 24.01 11.50 7.44
N LYS A 232 25.06 10.72 7.19
CA LYS A 232 26.43 11.23 7.38
C LYS A 232 26.68 12.31 6.33
N LEU A 233 27.25 13.43 6.74
CA LEU A 233 27.78 14.43 5.81
C LEU A 233 28.74 13.74 4.81
N ALA A 234 28.55 14.03 3.53
CA ALA A 234 29.44 13.57 2.49
C ALA A 234 30.82 14.25 2.66
N GLY A 235 31.89 13.45 2.66
CA GLY A 235 33.26 13.96 2.79
C GLY A 235 34.15 13.03 3.60
N ASN A 236 35.47 13.23 3.48
CA ASN A 236 36.42 12.51 4.31
C ASN A 236 36.32 13.03 5.76
N PRO A 237 35.95 12.19 6.75
CA PRO A 237 35.80 12.62 8.14
C PRO A 237 37.09 13.27 8.70
N LYS A 238 38.25 12.87 8.17
CA LYS A 238 39.56 13.40 8.56
C LYS A 238 39.81 14.84 8.08
N LEU A 239 39.08 15.30 7.06
CA LEU A 239 39.20 16.65 6.48
C LEU A 239 38.13 17.63 6.99
N VAL A 240 37.17 17.17 7.79
CA VAL A 240 36.14 18.04 8.38
C VAL A 240 36.77 18.83 9.51
N LYS A 241 36.69 20.17 9.40
CA LYS A 241 37.20 21.10 10.42
C LYS A 241 36.50 20.88 11.78
N PRO A 242 37.19 21.07 12.92
CA PRO A 242 36.61 20.91 14.25
C PRO A 242 35.33 21.73 14.46
N GLU A 243 35.27 22.95 13.93
CA GLU A 243 34.11 23.84 14.04
C GLU A 243 32.89 23.24 13.34
N THR A 244 33.07 22.66 12.14
CA THR A 244 32.00 21.96 11.42
C THR A 244 31.50 20.74 12.18
N ARG A 245 32.40 20.00 12.85
CA ARG A 245 32.01 18.87 13.71
C ARG A 245 31.17 19.33 14.91
N LYS A 246 31.52 20.46 15.51
CA LYS A 246 30.76 21.05 16.62
C LYS A 246 29.35 21.44 16.17
N VAL A 247 29.23 22.20 15.07
CA VAL A 247 27.93 22.57 14.49
C VAL A 247 27.10 21.34 14.13
N GLN A 248 27.74 20.30 13.59
CA GLN A 248 27.06 19.04 13.31
C GLN A 248 26.56 18.36 14.58
N ALA A 249 27.38 18.27 15.62
CA ALA A 249 26.97 17.68 16.89
C ALA A 249 25.79 18.43 17.53
N GLU A 250 25.81 19.77 17.49
CA GLU A 250 24.70 20.62 17.96
C GLU A 250 23.41 20.38 17.15
N LEU A 251 23.52 20.28 15.81
CA LEU A 251 22.38 19.95 14.96
C LEU A 251 21.85 18.54 15.23
N GLU A 252 22.73 17.54 15.37
CA GLU A 252 22.35 16.16 15.68
C GLU A 252 21.63 16.10 17.03
N GLU A 253 22.17 16.77 18.05
CA GLU A 253 21.55 16.88 19.38
C GLU A 253 20.15 17.51 19.29
N ARG A 254 20.01 18.66 18.60
CA ARG A 254 18.72 19.32 18.41
C ARG A 254 17.72 18.40 17.69
N VAL A 255 18.13 17.77 16.59
CA VAL A 255 17.27 16.87 15.82
C VAL A 255 16.82 15.67 16.64
N PHE A 256 17.73 15.02 17.37
CA PHE A 256 17.37 13.89 18.22
C PHE A 256 16.52 14.31 19.42
N GLY A 257 16.73 15.49 19.98
CA GLY A 257 15.90 16.08 21.02
C GLY A 257 14.45 16.24 20.55
N ILE A 258 14.23 16.88 19.39
CA ILE A 258 12.90 17.02 18.78
C ILE A 258 12.33 15.62 18.45
N ALA A 259 13.10 14.75 17.78
CA ALA A 259 12.63 13.42 17.41
C ALA A 259 12.21 12.59 18.65
N ALA A 260 12.91 12.69 19.77
CA ALA A 260 12.55 12.01 21.01
C ALA A 260 11.19 12.51 21.56
N ARG A 261 10.93 13.82 21.51
CA ARG A 261 9.64 14.42 21.90
C ARG A 261 8.49 13.92 21.01
N LEU A 262 8.72 13.82 19.70
CA LEU A 262 7.67 13.42 18.74
C LEU A 262 7.43 11.90 18.70
N ARG A 263 8.43 11.11 19.06
CA ARG A 263 8.47 9.65 18.83
C ARG A 263 7.23 8.90 19.34
N PRO A 264 6.73 9.09 20.59
CA PRO A 264 5.61 8.29 21.08
C PRO A 264 4.35 8.43 20.22
N GLU A 265 4.00 9.66 19.89
CA GLU A 265 2.80 9.96 19.08
C GLU A 265 3.02 9.60 17.60
N TRP A 266 4.22 9.86 17.07
CA TRP A 266 4.59 9.46 15.72
C TRP A 266 4.54 7.94 15.53
N GLU A 267 5.05 7.13 16.46
CA GLU A 267 5.03 5.66 16.38
C GLU A 267 3.60 5.12 16.44
N ARG A 268 2.76 5.69 17.32
CA ARG A 268 1.33 5.38 17.40
C ARG A 268 0.64 5.62 16.05
N ARG A 269 0.89 6.77 15.41
CA ARG A 269 0.28 7.12 14.11
C ARG A 269 0.89 6.39 12.92
N MET A 270 2.17 6.06 12.94
CA MET A 270 2.82 5.30 11.86
C MET A 270 2.47 3.81 11.90
N THR A 271 1.90 3.32 13.01
CA THR A 271 1.51 1.92 13.14
C THR A 271 0.48 1.53 12.08
N GLY A 272 0.83 0.56 11.25
CA GLY A 272 -0.04 0.05 10.18
C GLY A 272 -0.15 0.96 8.96
N VAL A 273 0.69 2.01 8.86
CA VAL A 273 0.81 2.84 7.66
C VAL A 273 1.82 2.23 6.70
N ASP A 274 1.32 1.76 5.56
CA ASP A 274 2.07 1.31 4.39
C ASP A 274 1.33 1.79 3.13
N VAL A 275 1.86 1.53 1.92
CA VAL A 275 1.15 1.91 0.68
C VAL A 275 -0.23 1.22 0.58
N HIS A 276 -0.42 0.07 1.22
CA HIS A 276 -1.73 -0.58 1.23
C HIS A 276 -2.73 0.10 2.19
N ALA A 277 -2.26 0.93 3.13
CA ALA A 277 -3.12 1.80 3.92
C ALA A 277 -3.95 2.71 3.02
N PHE A 278 -3.45 3.16 1.86
CA PHE A 278 -4.19 4.01 0.92
C PHE A 278 -5.45 3.33 0.38
N ARG A 279 -5.37 2.02 0.11
CA ARG A 279 -6.55 1.21 -0.26
C ARG A 279 -7.56 1.10 0.87
N LYS A 280 -7.10 1.02 2.12
CA LYS A 280 -7.97 1.02 3.29
C LYS A 280 -8.59 2.41 3.51
N THR A 281 -7.80 3.47 3.39
CA THR A 281 -8.22 4.87 3.43
C THR A 281 -9.31 5.13 2.40
N HIS A 282 -9.07 4.77 1.13
CA HIS A 282 -10.07 4.85 0.06
C HIS A 282 -11.40 4.21 0.47
N ARG A 283 -11.36 2.95 0.93
CA ARG A 283 -12.56 2.24 1.37
C ARG A 283 -13.28 2.99 2.49
N SER A 284 -12.54 3.33 3.54
CA SER A 284 -13.10 3.95 4.73
C SER A 284 -13.70 5.32 4.44
N TRP A 285 -13.05 6.13 3.59
CA TRP A 285 -13.54 7.44 3.20
C TRP A 285 -14.77 7.35 2.29
N ALA A 286 -14.74 6.49 1.28
CA ALA A 286 -15.90 6.26 0.42
C ALA A 286 -17.14 5.84 1.25
N GLN A 287 -16.95 4.91 2.18
CA GLN A 287 -18.02 4.47 3.09
C GLN A 287 -18.51 5.59 4.02
N ALA A 288 -17.59 6.39 4.57
CA ALA A 288 -17.95 7.54 5.41
C ALA A 288 -18.76 8.60 4.64
N HIS A 289 -18.55 8.69 3.33
CA HIS A 289 -19.32 9.57 2.43
C HIS A 289 -20.57 8.89 1.84
N GLY A 290 -21.02 7.77 2.43
CA GLY A 290 -22.25 7.08 2.03
C GLY A 290 -22.16 6.30 0.71
N VAL A 291 -20.97 6.11 0.14
CA VAL A 291 -20.82 5.31 -1.08
C VAL A 291 -21.12 3.84 -0.78
N PRO A 292 -22.04 3.19 -1.53
CA PRO A 292 -22.37 1.79 -1.33
C PRO A 292 -21.13 0.88 -1.37
N PRO A 293 -21.01 -0.12 -0.46
CA PRO A 293 -19.86 -1.01 -0.41
C PRO A 293 -19.55 -1.72 -1.72
N VAL A 294 -20.57 -2.06 -2.52
CA VAL A 294 -20.40 -2.71 -3.83
C VAL A 294 -19.59 -1.86 -4.82
N LEU A 295 -19.79 -0.54 -4.83
CA LEU A 295 -19.05 0.37 -5.72
C LEU A 295 -17.60 0.51 -5.26
N THR A 296 -17.41 0.59 -3.94
CA THR A 296 -16.09 0.65 -3.32
C THR A 296 -15.32 -0.65 -3.57
N ASP A 297 -15.98 -1.81 -3.46
CA ASP A 297 -15.36 -3.11 -3.71
C ASP A 297 -15.10 -3.34 -5.20
N LYS A 298 -15.94 -2.82 -6.09
CA LYS A 298 -15.68 -2.77 -7.54
C LYS A 298 -14.42 -1.95 -7.84
N GLN A 299 -14.31 -0.73 -7.29
CA GLN A 299 -13.14 0.15 -7.44
C GLN A 299 -11.86 -0.53 -6.92
N LEU A 300 -11.93 -1.11 -5.71
CA LEU A 300 -10.80 -1.83 -5.12
C LEU A 300 -10.56 -3.20 -5.76
N GLY A 301 -11.51 -3.68 -6.57
CA GLY A 301 -11.65 -5.04 -7.12
C GLY A 301 -11.43 -6.13 -6.06
N HIS A 302 -12.20 -6.06 -4.99
CA HIS A 302 -12.38 -7.24 -4.17
C HIS A 302 -13.29 -8.22 -4.91
N ALA A 303 -13.06 -9.53 -4.71
CA ALA A 303 -14.03 -10.51 -5.16
C ALA A 303 -15.27 -10.32 -4.28
N ASP A 304 -16.45 -10.25 -4.88
CA ASP A 304 -17.70 -10.14 -4.12
C ASP A 304 -17.74 -11.21 -3.02
N PRO A 305 -18.06 -10.83 -1.77
CA PRO A 305 -18.29 -11.80 -0.71
C PRO A 305 -19.61 -12.54 -1.02
N GLY A 306 -19.52 -13.54 -1.88
CA GLY A 306 -20.64 -14.39 -2.28
C GLY A 306 -21.65 -13.68 -3.19
N ASP A 307 -21.79 -14.19 -4.42
CA ASP A 307 -22.79 -13.76 -5.40
C ASP A 307 -24.24 -13.68 -4.85
N ASP A 308 -24.54 -14.33 -3.73
CA ASP A 308 -25.90 -14.44 -3.17
C ASP A 308 -26.32 -13.30 -2.22
N THR A 309 -25.39 -12.73 -1.46
CA THR A 309 -25.74 -11.77 -0.39
C THR A 309 -25.96 -10.35 -0.91
N VAL A 310 -25.18 -9.94 -1.92
CA VAL A 310 -25.24 -8.59 -2.50
C VAL A 310 -26.42 -8.45 -3.48
N ALA A 311 -26.74 -9.50 -4.24
CA ALA A 311 -27.91 -9.53 -5.11
C ALA A 311 -29.23 -9.45 -4.33
N ARG A 312 -29.32 -10.08 -3.14
CA ARG A 312 -30.49 -9.99 -2.27
C ARG A 312 -30.63 -8.62 -1.60
N ALA A 313 -29.51 -8.03 -1.17
CA ALA A 313 -29.52 -6.74 -0.48
C ALA A 313 -29.85 -5.55 -1.40
N LEU A 314 -29.44 -5.59 -2.68
CA LEU A 314 -29.70 -4.51 -3.64
C LEU A 314 -31.02 -4.64 -4.40
N ALA A 315 -31.56 -5.86 -4.55
CA ALA A 315 -32.78 -6.08 -5.34
C ALA A 315 -34.08 -6.06 -4.51
N GLY A 316 -34.03 -6.02 -3.17
CA GLY A 316 -35.24 -6.11 -2.32
C GLY A 316 -36.10 -7.35 -2.59
N SER A 317 -35.56 -8.36 -3.28
CA SER A 317 -36.31 -9.46 -3.87
C SER A 317 -35.80 -10.79 -3.33
N GLU A 318 -36.68 -11.54 -2.68
CA GLU A 318 -36.43 -12.92 -2.21
C GLU A 318 -36.06 -13.89 -3.34
N THR A 319 -36.36 -13.56 -4.60
CA THR A 319 -36.21 -14.48 -5.74
C THR A 319 -34.83 -14.53 -6.43
N GLY A 320 -33.78 -13.93 -5.84
CA GLY A 320 -32.38 -14.28 -6.17
C GLY A 320 -32.02 -14.30 -7.67
N ARG A 321 -32.49 -13.35 -8.48
CA ARG A 321 -32.20 -13.35 -9.93
C ARG A 321 -30.85 -12.70 -10.23
N ARG A 322 -29.82 -13.54 -10.26
CA ARG A 322 -28.43 -13.30 -10.71
C ARG A 322 -28.30 -12.58 -12.08
N HIS A 323 -29.38 -12.54 -12.87
CA HIS A 323 -29.37 -12.07 -14.27
C HIS A 323 -29.63 -10.56 -14.47
N TYR A 324 -29.98 -9.80 -13.43
CA TYR A 324 -30.22 -8.35 -13.53
C TYR A 324 -29.02 -7.47 -13.13
N LEU A 325 -27.95 -8.06 -12.61
CA LEU A 325 -26.71 -7.34 -12.32
C LEU A 325 -25.83 -7.32 -13.57
N ASP A 326 -26.26 -6.58 -14.59
CA ASP A 326 -25.30 -6.13 -15.57
C ASP A 326 -24.32 -5.20 -14.84
N LEU A 327 -23.15 -5.72 -14.46
CA LEU A 327 -22.07 -4.92 -13.88
C LEU A 327 -21.54 -3.86 -14.88
N SER A 328 -22.01 -3.88 -16.13
CA SER A 328 -21.84 -2.82 -17.14
C SER A 328 -22.85 -1.68 -16.98
N SER A 329 -23.92 -1.87 -16.21
CA SER A 329 -24.88 -0.82 -15.89
C SER A 329 -24.18 0.36 -15.21
N GLU A 330 -24.51 1.56 -15.65
CA GLU A 330 -24.04 2.83 -15.07
C GLU A 330 -24.41 2.95 -13.58
N LEU A 331 -25.42 2.20 -13.12
CA LEU A 331 -25.77 2.08 -11.71
C LEU A 331 -24.62 1.54 -10.86
N PHE A 332 -23.68 0.80 -11.46
CA PHE A 332 -22.48 0.28 -10.82
C PHE A 332 -21.22 1.10 -11.17
N ASP A 333 -21.31 2.41 -11.33
CA ASP A 333 -20.14 3.20 -11.65
C ASP A 333 -19.21 3.41 -10.44
N ALA A 334 -17.99 2.85 -10.54
CA ALA A 334 -16.93 3.00 -9.57
C ALA A 334 -16.42 4.46 -9.45
N SER A 335 -16.70 5.32 -10.43
CA SER A 335 -16.29 6.74 -10.41
C SER A 335 -16.90 7.50 -9.24
N ARG A 336 -18.08 7.10 -8.74
CA ARG A 336 -18.68 7.69 -7.52
C ARG A 336 -17.77 7.53 -6.30
N SER A 337 -17.11 6.38 -6.18
CA SER A 337 -16.17 6.11 -5.10
C SER A 337 -14.89 6.95 -5.23
N ALA A 338 -14.39 7.11 -6.46
CA ALA A 338 -13.25 7.98 -6.74
C ALA A 338 -13.56 9.46 -6.43
N GLN A 339 -14.71 9.97 -6.89
CA GLN A 339 -15.17 11.34 -6.64
C GLN A 339 -15.34 11.64 -5.15
N ALA A 340 -15.99 10.75 -4.39
CA ALA A 340 -16.16 10.91 -2.95
C ALA A 340 -14.80 11.03 -2.21
N VAL A 341 -13.87 10.13 -2.53
CA VAL A 341 -12.53 10.12 -1.93
C VAL A 341 -11.74 11.36 -2.33
N ARG A 342 -11.87 11.81 -3.57
CA ARG A 342 -11.24 13.04 -4.05
C ARG A 342 -11.78 14.27 -3.33
N GLY A 343 -13.10 14.42 -3.23
CA GLY A 343 -13.74 15.55 -2.55
C GLY A 343 -13.25 15.68 -1.10
N MET A 344 -13.19 14.56 -0.37
CA MET A 344 -12.64 14.55 0.99
C MET A 344 -11.16 14.95 1.05
N LEU A 345 -10.35 14.58 0.06
CA LEU A 345 -8.94 15.00 -0.03
C LEU A 345 -8.85 16.52 -0.29
N ASP A 346 -9.61 17.04 -1.25
CA ASP A 346 -9.58 18.46 -1.61
C ASP A 346 -10.04 19.35 -0.45
N GLU A 347 -11.11 18.97 0.25
CA GLU A 347 -11.55 19.66 1.47
C GLU A 347 -10.46 19.65 2.56
N ALA A 348 -9.79 18.51 2.75
CA ALA A 348 -8.71 18.40 3.73
C ALA A 348 -7.48 19.22 3.32
N LEU A 349 -7.11 19.22 2.04
CA LEU A 349 -6.03 20.06 1.52
C LEU A 349 -6.31 21.54 1.76
N ALA A 350 -7.53 22.00 1.49
CA ALA A 350 -7.92 23.39 1.76
C ALA A 350 -7.81 23.75 3.25
N ARG A 351 -8.28 22.86 4.16
CA ARG A 351 -8.17 23.08 5.62
C ARG A 351 -6.73 23.07 6.12
N VAL A 352 -5.90 22.15 5.62
CA VAL A 352 -4.53 21.97 6.08
C VAL A 352 -3.60 23.04 5.51
N ALA A 353 -3.77 23.46 4.26
CA ALA A 353 -2.94 24.51 3.66
C ALA A 353 -2.99 25.82 4.46
N ALA A 354 -4.15 26.15 5.03
CA ALA A 354 -4.30 27.32 5.91
C ALA A 354 -3.58 27.20 7.27
N LYS A 355 -3.24 25.98 7.70
CA LYS A 355 -2.70 25.67 9.04
C LYS A 355 -1.26 25.17 9.04
N SER A 356 -0.72 24.76 7.89
CA SER A 356 0.60 24.12 7.83
C SER A 356 1.69 25.12 8.22
N LEU A 357 2.48 24.75 9.23
CA LEU A 357 3.56 25.57 9.78
C LEU A 357 4.66 25.75 8.74
N LEU A 358 4.99 24.66 8.04
CA LEU A 358 5.97 24.63 6.95
C LEU A 358 5.48 25.31 5.65
N ALA A 359 4.31 25.95 5.63
CA ALA A 359 3.91 26.82 4.50
C ALA A 359 4.37 28.28 4.70
N ARG A 360 4.90 28.62 5.88
CA ARG A 360 5.33 29.97 6.24
C ARG A 360 6.84 30.19 6.13
N SER A 361 7.59 29.10 5.98
CA SER A 361 9.03 29.06 5.69
C SER A 361 9.25 28.93 4.19
#